data_AF-A0A7I7L4E4-F1
#
_entry.id   AF-A0A7I7L4E4-F1
#
_cell.length_a   1.000
_cell.length_b   1.000
_cell.length_c   1.000
_cell.angle_alpha   90.00
_cell.angle_beta   90.00
_cell.angle_gamma   90.00
#
_symmetry.space_group_name_H-M   'P 1'
#
loop_
_entity.id
_entity.type
_entity.pdbx_description
1 polymer ?
#
loop_
_entity_poly.entity_id
_entity_poly.type
_entity_poly.pdbx_seq_one_letter_code
_entity_poly.pdbx_strand_id
1 'polypeptide(L)'
;MFRGSRSLAARVAARLSVVAAVVAFSVTGCSGGNKIATESPSASVTTGAANGQRTVSTTYITYTSSQPFEATADALRAAAADNGMLIVGDINQDAELAANGLRLPGAHSFFVGNPQIGKTFFDATQAIGTVVPVRLHVWVDGDGPAHISYIDPAPEFTAVDPGLADAGQKISQAIRTIAAAAAAGGGTPQETKVETKFVTVDASTAFEASIDALHSAADQNGMVILGDVNQASRLEAIGMQLQRSHSFFVGDPQIGKTLFGTTQAIGAVVPVRVHVWADARGPAHISYFDPAPLLTAIDPGRADVGQQLSQAIHAIAEAAAAKR
;
A
#
# COMPACT_ATOMS: atom_id res chain seq x y z
N MET A 1 47.88 22.21 43.72
CA MET A 1 48.21 21.29 44.84
C MET A 1 47.57 19.95 44.54
N PHE A 2 48.38 18.88 44.41
CA PHE A 2 48.15 17.45 44.73
C PHE A 2 46.71 16.87 44.61
N ARG A 3 46.44 15.68 44.06
CA ARG A 3 47.26 14.51 43.69
C ARG A 3 46.36 13.56 42.86
N GLY A 4 46.91 12.88 41.85
CA GLY A 4 46.18 11.85 41.10
C GLY A 4 46.01 10.52 41.83
N SER A 5 45.28 9.59 41.22
CA SER A 5 45.37 8.15 41.45
C SER A 5 44.84 7.40 40.22
N ARG A 6 45.74 6.68 39.55
CA ARG A 6 45.49 5.64 38.54
C ARG A 6 45.17 4.32 39.23
N SER A 7 44.40 3.44 38.58
CA SER A 7 44.37 1.96 38.73
C SER A 7 42.96 1.43 38.43
N LEU A 8 42.68 0.32 37.75
CA LEU A 8 43.43 -0.66 36.96
C LEU A 8 42.37 -1.37 36.08
N ALA A 9 42.77 -1.81 34.89
CA ALA A 9 41.98 -2.67 34.02
C ALA A 9 41.90 -4.10 34.58
N ALA A 10 40.72 -4.73 34.48
CA ALA A 10 40.56 -6.18 34.63
C ALA A 10 39.81 -6.72 33.40
N ARG A 11 40.56 -7.41 32.53
CA ARG A 11 40.04 -8.22 31.42
C ARG A 11 39.66 -9.58 31.99
N VAL A 12 38.42 -10.03 31.79
CA VAL A 12 38.03 -11.43 31.97
C VAL A 12 37.71 -12.00 30.59
N ALA A 13 38.61 -12.86 30.11
CA ALA A 13 38.41 -13.68 28.94
C ALA A 13 37.79 -15.01 29.41
N ALA A 14 36.53 -15.26 29.04
CA ALA A 14 35.92 -16.57 29.19
C ALA A 14 35.91 -17.27 27.83
N ARG A 15 36.74 -18.31 27.72
CA ARG A 15 36.77 -19.27 26.61
C ARG A 15 35.54 -20.17 26.74
N LEU A 16 34.72 -20.25 25.70
CA LEU A 16 33.68 -21.29 25.60
C LEU A 16 34.05 -22.25 24.48
N SER A 17 34.39 -23.46 24.89
CA SER A 17 34.81 -24.56 24.02
C SER A 17 33.61 -25.21 23.34
N VAL A 18 33.76 -25.47 22.04
CA VAL A 18 32.87 -26.28 21.21
C VAL A 18 33.00 -27.75 21.62
N VAL A 19 31.88 -28.42 21.87
CA VAL A 19 31.80 -29.90 21.93
C VAL A 19 30.70 -30.34 20.98
N ALA A 20 31.10 -30.86 19.82
CA ALA A 20 30.22 -31.55 18.89
C ALA A 20 30.17 -33.03 19.28
N ALA A 21 29.03 -33.51 19.77
CA ALA A 21 28.79 -34.93 20.01
C ALA A 21 28.10 -35.52 18.76
N VAL A 22 28.86 -36.26 17.97
CA VAL A 22 28.35 -37.12 16.89
C VAL A 22 27.96 -38.45 17.53
N VAL A 23 26.67 -38.78 17.50
CA VAL A 23 26.17 -40.11 17.88
C VAL A 23 25.87 -40.88 16.60
N ALA A 24 26.74 -41.84 16.30
CA ALA A 24 26.52 -42.83 15.24
C ALA A 24 25.82 -44.06 15.85
N PHE A 25 24.62 -44.38 15.35
CA PHE A 25 23.99 -45.68 15.60
C PHE A 25 24.07 -46.51 14.33
N SER A 26 24.87 -47.57 14.37
CA SER A 26 24.87 -48.65 13.38
C SER A 26 23.93 -49.76 13.85
N VAL A 27 22.87 -50.03 13.10
CA VAL A 27 22.09 -51.27 13.22
C VAL A 27 22.19 -52.05 11.91
N THR A 28 22.81 -53.22 12.00
CA THR A 28 22.78 -54.26 10.97
C THR A 28 21.82 -55.34 11.46
N GLY A 29 20.79 -55.64 10.69
CA GLY A 29 19.83 -56.71 10.98
C GLY A 29 18.93 -56.98 9.78
N CYS A 30 19.12 -58.15 9.17
CA CYS A 30 18.54 -58.60 7.91
C CYS A 30 17.08 -59.07 8.01
N SER A 31 16.44 -59.13 6.83
CA SER A 31 15.43 -60.12 6.38
C SER A 31 13.99 -59.65 6.24
N GLY A 32 13.43 -59.90 5.04
CA GLY A 32 11.98 -59.96 4.79
C GLY A 32 11.47 -58.95 3.77
N GLY A 33 11.36 -59.36 2.51
CA GLY A 33 10.93 -58.49 1.42
C GLY A 33 9.44 -58.11 1.47
N ASN A 34 9.17 -56.85 1.11
CA ASN A 34 8.11 -56.52 0.16
C ASN A 34 8.41 -55.13 -0.44
N LYS A 35 8.37 -55.03 -1.77
CA LYS A 35 8.62 -53.79 -2.51
C LYS A 35 7.48 -52.80 -2.23
N ILE A 36 7.79 -51.70 -1.57
CA ILE A 36 6.97 -50.49 -1.58
C ILE A 36 7.89 -49.38 -2.08
N ALA A 37 7.55 -48.86 -3.27
CA ALA A 37 8.23 -47.71 -3.84
C ALA A 37 7.93 -46.49 -2.97
N THR A 38 8.95 -45.98 -2.28
CA THR A 38 8.96 -44.63 -1.72
C THR A 38 9.16 -43.64 -2.86
N GLU A 39 8.05 -43.25 -3.50
CA GLU A 39 8.00 -41.99 -4.24
C GLU A 39 8.09 -40.86 -3.22
N SER A 40 9.21 -40.16 -3.21
CA SER A 40 9.27 -38.81 -2.65
C SER A 40 8.43 -37.91 -3.55
N PRO A 41 7.39 -37.22 -3.07
CA PRO A 41 6.82 -36.13 -3.84
C PRO A 41 7.81 -34.97 -3.74
N SER A 42 8.84 -34.99 -4.58
CA SER A 42 9.42 -33.75 -5.08
C SER A 42 8.31 -33.08 -5.87
N ALA A 43 7.49 -32.30 -5.18
CA ALA A 43 6.61 -31.34 -5.82
C ALA A 43 7.51 -30.32 -6.51
N SER A 44 7.89 -30.65 -7.74
CA SER A 44 8.27 -29.66 -8.73
C SER A 44 7.08 -28.71 -8.82
N VAL A 45 7.15 -27.60 -8.10
CA VAL A 45 6.27 -26.47 -8.35
C VAL A 45 6.68 -25.99 -9.73
N THR A 46 5.95 -26.47 -10.74
CA THR A 46 5.97 -25.90 -12.06
C THR A 46 5.47 -24.47 -11.89
N THR A 47 6.41 -23.52 -11.86
CA THR A 47 6.16 -22.09 -11.96
C THR A 47 5.51 -21.82 -13.31
N GLY A 48 4.18 -21.87 -13.35
CA GLY A 48 3.38 -21.35 -14.45
C GLY A 48 3.10 -19.88 -14.18
N ALA A 49 3.59 -19.00 -15.05
CA ALA A 49 3.29 -17.58 -15.02
C ALA A 49 1.80 -17.34 -15.30
N ALA A 50 1.12 -16.61 -14.42
CA ALA A 50 -0.13 -15.89 -14.70
C ALA A 50 -0.38 -14.85 -13.60
N ASN A 51 -0.36 -13.57 -13.96
CA ASN A 51 -0.70 -12.41 -13.12
C ASN A 51 -1.86 -12.70 -12.17
N GLY A 52 -1.60 -12.66 -10.86
CA GLY A 52 -2.62 -12.88 -9.85
C GLY A 52 -3.63 -11.75 -9.85
N GLN A 53 -4.80 -11.95 -10.46
CA GLN A 53 -5.96 -11.07 -10.32
C GLN A 53 -6.93 -11.66 -9.31
N ARG A 54 -7.42 -10.83 -8.39
CA ARG A 54 -8.45 -11.21 -7.42
C ARG A 54 -9.55 -10.16 -7.41
N THR A 55 -10.77 -10.59 -7.70
CA THR A 55 -11.96 -9.75 -7.51
C THR A 55 -12.20 -9.53 -6.02
N VAL A 56 -12.54 -8.30 -5.65
CA VAL A 56 -12.79 -7.88 -4.28
C VAL A 56 -14.01 -6.98 -4.23
N SER A 57 -14.92 -7.26 -3.29
CA SER A 57 -16.05 -6.38 -2.99
C SER A 57 -15.67 -5.47 -1.83
N THR A 58 -15.49 -4.18 -2.12
CA THR A 58 -15.20 -3.14 -1.12
C THR A 58 -16.30 -2.07 -1.14
N THR A 59 -16.14 -1.02 -0.34
CA THR A 59 -17.11 0.06 -0.19
C THR A 59 -16.40 1.40 -0.33
N TYR A 60 -16.90 2.26 -1.20
CA TYR A 60 -16.59 3.68 -1.19
C TYR A 60 -17.45 4.38 -0.14
N ILE A 61 -16.82 5.09 0.79
CA ILE A 61 -17.47 5.68 1.97
C ILE A 61 -17.21 7.18 1.96
N THR A 62 -18.26 7.97 2.16
CA THR A 62 -18.18 9.43 2.26
C THR A 62 -18.92 9.94 3.49
N TYR A 63 -18.21 10.69 4.32
CA TYR A 63 -18.81 11.50 5.39
C TYR A 63 -18.95 12.93 4.90
N THR A 64 -20.09 13.55 5.16
CA THR A 64 -20.23 15.00 5.09
C THR A 64 -19.81 15.58 6.43
N SER A 65 -19.02 16.64 6.40
CA SER A 65 -18.58 17.36 7.60
C SER A 65 -19.55 18.48 7.94
N SER A 66 -19.74 18.75 9.24
CA SER A 66 -20.42 19.97 9.69
C SER A 66 -19.50 21.21 9.70
N GLN A 67 -18.22 21.02 9.33
CA GLN A 67 -17.17 22.03 9.38
C GLN A 67 -16.67 22.41 7.97
N PRO A 68 -16.06 23.61 7.80
CA PRO A 68 -15.38 23.94 6.56
C PRO A 68 -14.13 23.08 6.34
N PHE A 69 -13.54 23.17 5.15
CA PHE A 69 -12.38 22.35 4.74
C PHE A 69 -11.24 22.34 5.76
N GLU A 70 -10.70 23.52 6.10
CA GLU A 70 -9.51 23.61 6.99
C GLU A 70 -9.79 23.00 8.37
N ALA A 71 -10.94 23.30 8.96
CA ALA A 71 -11.35 22.74 10.24
C ALA A 71 -11.57 21.21 10.16
N THR A 72 -12.05 20.70 9.03
CA THR A 72 -12.21 19.26 8.79
C THR A 72 -10.87 18.56 8.64
N ALA A 73 -9.92 19.17 7.92
CA ALA A 73 -8.56 18.66 7.76
C ALA A 73 -7.79 18.65 9.09
N ASP A 74 -7.91 19.71 9.90
CA ASP A 74 -7.34 19.77 11.24
C ASP A 74 -7.97 18.74 12.18
N ALA A 75 -9.30 18.60 12.15
CA ALA A 75 -10.00 17.57 12.91
C ALA A 75 -9.60 16.16 12.49
N LEU A 76 -9.32 15.93 11.20
CA LEU A 76 -8.80 14.66 10.70
C LEU A 76 -7.41 14.35 11.28
N ARG A 77 -6.51 15.33 11.29
CA ARG A 77 -5.16 15.19 11.88
C ARG A 77 -5.24 14.89 13.37
N ALA A 78 -6.08 15.62 14.11
CA ALA A 78 -6.29 15.43 15.54
C ALA A 78 -6.89 14.04 15.84
N ALA A 79 -7.97 13.68 15.14
CA ALA A 79 -8.63 12.38 15.30
C ALA A 79 -7.69 11.21 14.97
N ALA A 80 -6.84 11.34 13.95
CA ALA A 80 -5.82 10.33 13.67
C ALA A 80 -4.86 10.15 14.85
N ALA A 81 -4.32 11.26 15.40
CA ALA A 81 -3.41 11.23 16.54
C ALA A 81 -4.06 10.63 17.79
N ASP A 82 -5.30 11.03 18.11
CA ASP A 82 -6.06 10.53 19.26
C ASP A 82 -6.36 9.02 19.17
N ASN A 83 -6.41 8.47 17.94
CA ASN A 83 -6.60 7.05 17.69
C ASN A 83 -5.29 6.30 17.43
N GLY A 84 -4.14 6.87 17.79
CA GLY A 84 -2.84 6.23 17.68
C GLY A 84 -2.34 6.04 16.23
N MET A 85 -2.87 6.83 15.30
CA MET A 85 -2.47 6.88 13.89
C MET A 85 -1.77 8.21 13.59
N LEU A 86 -0.99 8.25 12.50
CA LEU A 86 -0.31 9.45 12.05
C LEU A 86 -0.73 9.77 10.62
N ILE A 87 -0.72 11.06 10.27
CA ILE A 87 -0.62 11.46 8.86
C ILE A 87 0.84 11.29 8.45
N VAL A 88 1.13 10.26 7.65
CA VAL A 88 2.50 9.91 7.23
C VAL A 88 2.89 10.52 5.88
N GLY A 89 1.95 11.21 5.24
CA GLY A 89 2.14 11.97 4.01
C GLY A 89 0.80 12.51 3.53
N ASP A 90 0.84 13.34 2.51
CA ASP A 90 -0.33 13.90 1.86
C ASP A 90 -0.03 14.29 0.42
N ILE A 91 -1.08 14.45 -0.38
CA ILE A 91 -1.04 14.96 -1.76
C ILE A 91 -2.06 16.10 -1.82
N ASN A 92 -1.61 17.31 -2.11
CA ASN A 92 -2.47 18.48 -2.28
C ASN A 92 -2.85 18.62 -3.76
N GLN A 93 -3.97 18.02 -4.16
CA GLN A 93 -4.40 18.02 -5.56
C GLN A 93 -4.79 19.43 -6.06
N ASP A 94 -5.25 20.34 -5.20
CA ASP A 94 -5.47 21.75 -5.59
C ASP A 94 -4.16 22.37 -6.09
N ALA A 95 -3.10 22.24 -5.28
CA ALA A 95 -1.80 22.82 -5.62
C ALA A 95 -1.20 22.19 -6.88
N GLU A 96 -1.31 20.85 -7.03
CA GLU A 96 -0.78 20.15 -8.20
C GLU A 96 -1.50 20.51 -9.51
N LEU A 97 -2.83 20.66 -9.45
CA LEU A 97 -3.64 20.95 -10.65
C LEU A 97 -3.80 22.45 -10.93
N ALA A 98 -3.48 23.32 -9.95
CA ALA A 98 -3.47 24.77 -10.14
C ALA A 98 -2.51 25.21 -11.25
N ALA A 99 -1.35 24.54 -11.39
CA ALA A 99 -0.40 24.77 -12.46
C ALA A 99 -1.00 24.51 -13.87
N ASN A 100 -2.03 23.65 -13.96
CA ASN A 100 -2.76 23.32 -15.18
C ASN A 100 -4.08 24.10 -15.33
N GLY A 101 -4.23 25.17 -14.52
CA GLY A 101 -5.37 26.09 -14.55
C GLY A 101 -6.65 25.54 -13.94
N LEU A 102 -6.60 24.39 -13.25
CA LEU A 102 -7.74 23.84 -12.53
C LEU A 102 -7.55 24.11 -11.03
N ARG A 103 -8.47 24.87 -10.45
CA ARG A 103 -8.52 25.12 -9.00
C ARG A 103 -9.52 24.18 -8.36
N LEU A 104 -9.08 23.48 -7.32
CA LEU A 104 -9.86 22.50 -6.56
C LEU A 104 -9.79 22.86 -5.09
N PRO A 105 -10.30 24.03 -4.66
CA PRO A 105 -10.19 24.46 -3.28
C PRO A 105 -10.71 23.34 -2.36
N GLY A 106 -9.82 22.86 -1.50
CA GLY A 106 -10.10 21.80 -0.55
C GLY A 106 -9.84 20.37 -1.02
N ALA A 107 -9.39 20.09 -2.26
CA ALA A 107 -9.05 18.73 -2.67
C ALA A 107 -7.68 18.30 -2.12
N HIS A 108 -7.68 17.51 -1.05
CA HIS A 108 -6.46 17.07 -0.35
C HIS A 108 -6.57 15.61 0.11
N SER A 109 -5.67 14.75 -0.37
CA SER A 109 -5.56 13.37 0.12
C SER A 109 -4.53 13.24 1.23
N PHE A 110 -4.96 12.71 2.38
CA PHE A 110 -4.13 12.40 3.53
C PHE A 110 -3.86 10.91 3.62
N PHE A 111 -2.62 10.54 3.92
CA PHE A 111 -2.21 9.16 4.11
C PHE A 111 -2.06 8.85 5.58
N VAL A 112 -3.00 8.05 6.10
CA VAL A 112 -3.13 7.70 7.52
C VAL A 112 -2.51 6.34 7.77
N GLY A 113 -1.59 6.25 8.73
CA GLY A 113 -0.91 5.02 9.07
C GLY A 113 -0.19 5.09 10.42
N ASN A 114 0.09 3.93 11.01
CA ASN A 114 0.98 3.81 12.16
C ASN A 114 2.20 2.97 11.72
N PRO A 115 3.41 3.53 11.68
CA PRO A 115 4.62 2.81 11.26
C PRO A 115 4.91 1.53 12.07
N GLN A 116 4.63 1.52 13.37
CA GLN A 116 4.86 0.36 14.23
C GLN A 116 3.87 -0.77 13.92
N ILE A 117 2.60 -0.43 13.68
CA ILE A 117 1.59 -1.41 13.23
C ILE A 117 1.93 -1.89 11.81
N GLY A 118 2.30 -0.97 10.92
CA GLY A 118 2.65 -1.26 9.53
C GLY A 118 3.78 -2.28 9.39
N LYS A 119 4.78 -2.25 10.29
CA LYS A 119 5.84 -3.26 10.35
C LYS A 119 5.27 -4.69 10.40
N THR A 120 4.25 -4.93 11.24
CA THR A 120 3.65 -6.26 11.37
C THR A 120 2.97 -6.74 10.08
N PHE A 121 2.47 -5.81 9.26
CA PHE A 121 1.87 -6.14 7.98
C PHE A 121 2.94 -6.46 6.92
N PHE A 122 4.02 -5.68 6.90
CA PHE A 122 5.15 -5.92 6.00
C PHE A 122 5.95 -7.19 6.36
N ASP A 123 5.90 -7.64 7.62
CA ASP A 123 6.43 -8.94 8.03
C ASP A 123 5.59 -10.10 7.45
N ALA A 124 4.30 -9.90 7.18
CA ALA A 124 3.43 -10.89 6.55
C ALA A 124 3.58 -10.90 5.02
N THR A 125 3.52 -9.73 4.39
CA THR A 125 3.69 -9.60 2.93
C THR A 125 4.15 -8.21 2.52
N GLN A 126 5.03 -8.14 1.53
CA GLN A 126 5.48 -6.88 0.95
C GLN A 126 4.41 -6.23 0.05
N ALA A 127 3.45 -7.02 -0.44
CA ALA A 127 2.32 -6.56 -1.25
C ALA A 127 1.39 -5.59 -0.49
N ILE A 128 1.44 -5.55 0.84
CA ILE A 128 0.57 -4.69 1.63
C ILE A 128 0.78 -3.19 1.37
N GLY A 129 1.95 -2.79 0.85
CA GLY A 129 2.18 -1.40 0.42
C GLY A 129 1.19 -0.92 -0.64
N THR A 130 0.51 -1.81 -1.37
CA THR A 130 -0.59 -1.42 -2.26
C THR A 130 -1.77 -0.78 -1.52
N VAL A 131 -2.01 -1.11 -0.25
CA VAL A 131 -3.16 -0.59 0.52
C VAL A 131 -2.75 0.32 1.67
N VAL A 132 -1.52 0.17 2.22
CA VAL A 132 -1.01 1.05 3.29
C VAL A 132 0.03 2.07 2.81
N PRO A 133 0.04 3.29 3.39
CA PRO A 133 -0.92 3.86 4.33
C PRO A 133 -2.32 4.06 3.71
N VAL A 134 -3.37 4.11 4.54
CA VAL A 134 -4.75 4.26 4.04
C VAL A 134 -4.96 5.71 3.58
N ARG A 135 -5.58 5.91 2.42
CA ARG A 135 -5.89 7.25 1.90
C ARG A 135 -7.25 7.71 2.39
N LEU A 136 -7.33 8.93 2.93
CA LEU A 136 -8.57 9.66 3.14
C LEU A 136 -8.51 10.97 2.35
N HIS A 137 -9.47 11.19 1.48
CA HIS A 137 -9.57 12.41 0.67
C HIS A 137 -10.55 13.37 1.31
N VAL A 138 -10.07 14.55 1.71
CA VAL A 138 -10.93 15.67 2.12
C VAL A 138 -11.15 16.54 0.89
N TRP A 139 -12.38 16.98 0.67
CA TRP A 139 -12.76 17.76 -0.52
C TRP A 139 -14.00 18.62 -0.30
N VAL A 140 -14.25 19.57 -1.22
CA VAL A 140 -15.41 20.47 -1.19
C VAL A 140 -16.00 20.61 -2.59
N ASP A 141 -17.31 20.44 -2.76
CA ASP A 141 -17.99 20.81 -4.00
C ASP A 141 -18.50 22.27 -3.92
N GLY A 142 -17.82 23.19 -4.62
CA GLY A 142 -18.18 24.61 -4.65
C GLY A 142 -18.08 25.27 -3.27
N ASP A 143 -19.16 25.93 -2.83
CA ASP A 143 -19.29 26.51 -1.48
C ASP A 143 -19.95 25.53 -0.48
N GLY A 144 -20.02 24.24 -0.83
CA GLY A 144 -20.65 23.20 -0.02
C GLY A 144 -19.88 22.88 1.27
N PRO A 145 -20.43 22.00 2.13
CA PRO A 145 -19.68 21.47 3.26
C PRO A 145 -18.44 20.70 2.80
N ALA A 146 -17.46 20.54 3.68
CA ALA A 146 -16.36 19.62 3.41
C ALA A 146 -16.85 18.16 3.50
N HIS A 147 -16.17 17.28 2.78
CA HIS A 147 -16.42 15.86 2.76
C HIS A 147 -15.15 15.08 3.05
N ILE A 148 -15.28 13.86 3.57
CA ILE A 148 -14.18 12.92 3.78
C ILE A 148 -14.54 11.62 3.09
N SER A 149 -13.80 11.26 2.04
CA SER A 149 -14.05 10.06 1.23
C SER A 149 -12.87 9.09 1.25
N TYR A 150 -13.15 7.80 1.31
CA TYR A 150 -12.14 6.75 1.27
C TYR A 150 -12.73 5.41 0.79
N ILE A 151 -11.85 4.47 0.43
CA ILE A 151 -12.22 3.08 0.17
C ILE A 151 -12.00 2.28 1.46
N ASP A 152 -12.96 1.45 1.84
CA ASP A 152 -12.86 0.59 3.02
C ASP A 152 -11.63 -0.34 2.87
N PRO A 153 -10.63 -0.24 3.76
CA PRO A 153 -9.40 -0.99 3.59
C PRO A 153 -9.55 -2.48 3.95
N ALA A 154 -10.59 -2.89 4.69
CA ALA A 154 -10.67 -4.27 5.19
C ALA A 154 -10.75 -5.33 4.07
N PRO A 155 -11.61 -5.17 3.03
CA PRO A 155 -11.62 -6.08 1.89
C PRO A 155 -10.33 -6.01 1.07
N GLU A 156 -9.72 -4.83 0.96
CA GLU A 156 -8.47 -4.65 0.21
C GLU A 156 -7.28 -5.37 0.88
N PHE A 157 -7.17 -5.28 2.22
CA PHE A 157 -6.20 -6.05 3.01
C PHE A 157 -6.35 -7.56 2.76
N THR A 158 -7.59 -8.04 2.79
CA THR A 158 -7.91 -9.46 2.56
C THR A 158 -7.57 -9.90 1.14
N ALA A 159 -7.76 -9.03 0.14
CA ALA A 159 -7.43 -9.29 -1.25
C ALA A 159 -5.91 -9.35 -1.50
N VAL A 160 -5.15 -8.53 -0.78
CA VAL A 160 -3.69 -8.58 -0.77
C VAL A 160 -3.21 -9.90 -0.16
N ASP A 161 -3.65 -10.19 1.06
CA ASP A 161 -3.35 -11.42 1.79
C ASP A 161 -4.51 -11.79 2.74
N PRO A 162 -5.16 -12.96 2.56
CA PRO A 162 -6.21 -13.41 3.46
C PRO A 162 -5.78 -13.51 4.93
N GLY A 163 -4.49 -13.72 5.22
CA GLY A 163 -3.94 -13.72 6.57
C GLY A 163 -4.00 -12.35 7.27
N LEU A 164 -4.22 -11.27 6.53
CA LEU A 164 -4.37 -9.92 7.04
C LEU A 164 -5.83 -9.48 7.22
N ALA A 165 -6.80 -10.38 7.09
CA ALA A 165 -8.23 -10.04 7.23
C ALA A 165 -8.56 -9.36 8.58
N ASP A 166 -8.12 -9.95 9.70
CA ASP A 166 -8.37 -9.40 11.04
C ASP A 166 -7.68 -8.04 11.24
N ALA A 167 -6.48 -7.87 10.68
CA ALA A 167 -5.77 -6.61 10.70
C ALA A 167 -6.52 -5.55 9.89
N GLY A 168 -6.98 -5.91 8.69
CA GLY A 168 -7.80 -5.06 7.82
C GLY A 168 -9.07 -4.58 8.52
N GLN A 169 -9.78 -5.48 9.22
CA GLN A 169 -10.97 -5.12 10.01
C GLN A 169 -10.66 -4.09 11.10
N LYS A 170 -9.57 -4.27 11.84
CA LYS A 170 -9.15 -3.32 12.89
C LYS A 170 -8.79 -1.95 12.29
N ILE A 171 -8.07 -1.94 11.16
CA ILE A 171 -7.72 -0.69 10.46
C ILE A 171 -8.98 -0.01 9.93
N SER A 172 -9.91 -0.75 9.31
CA SER A 172 -11.20 -0.19 8.85
C SER A 172 -11.99 0.46 9.99
N GLN A 173 -12.08 -0.20 11.14
CA GLN A 173 -12.74 0.36 12.33
C GLN A 173 -12.05 1.65 12.81
N ALA A 174 -10.72 1.67 12.88
CA ALA A 174 -9.97 2.87 13.26
C ALA A 174 -10.20 4.03 12.28
N ILE A 175 -10.15 3.76 10.96
CA ILE A 175 -10.38 4.77 9.92
C ILE A 175 -11.82 5.29 9.96
N ARG A 176 -12.82 4.43 10.20
CA ARG A 176 -14.22 4.82 10.42
C ARG A 176 -14.37 5.75 11.62
N THR A 177 -13.74 5.43 12.75
CA THR A 177 -13.73 6.29 13.95
C THR A 177 -13.09 7.65 13.66
N ILE A 178 -11.93 7.66 12.99
CA ILE A 178 -11.21 8.88 12.62
C ILE A 178 -12.05 9.77 11.71
N ALA A 179 -12.61 9.20 10.62
CA ALA A 179 -13.44 9.94 9.67
C ALA A 179 -14.72 10.48 10.31
N ALA A 180 -15.40 9.69 11.15
CA ALA A 180 -16.61 10.12 11.85
C ALA A 180 -16.34 11.25 12.84
N ALA A 181 -15.24 11.18 13.59
CA ALA A 181 -14.82 12.24 14.50
C ALA A 181 -14.48 13.53 13.74
N ALA A 182 -13.71 13.42 12.65
CA ALA A 182 -13.33 14.56 11.81
C ALA A 182 -14.53 15.23 11.12
N ALA A 183 -15.56 14.47 10.78
CA ALA A 183 -16.80 14.99 10.22
C ALA A 183 -17.70 15.75 11.23
N ALA A 184 -17.37 15.71 12.53
CA ALA A 184 -18.00 16.49 13.59
C ALA A 184 -19.55 16.45 13.58
N GLY A 185 -20.12 15.25 13.42
CA GLY A 185 -21.57 15.04 13.50
C GLY A 185 -22.36 15.30 12.21
N GLY A 186 -21.70 15.38 11.04
CA GLY A 186 -22.36 15.60 9.75
C GLY A 186 -23.19 14.42 9.19
N GLY A 187 -23.68 13.53 10.06
CA GLY A 187 -24.63 12.47 9.73
C GLY A 187 -24.04 11.09 9.49
N THR A 188 -24.90 10.16 9.07
CA THR A 188 -24.51 8.80 8.66
C THR A 188 -23.72 8.87 7.35
N PRO A 189 -22.61 8.12 7.21
CA PRO A 189 -21.87 8.12 5.95
C PRO A 189 -22.71 7.57 4.80
N GLN A 190 -22.46 8.10 3.61
CA GLN A 190 -22.92 7.50 2.36
C GLN A 190 -21.96 6.36 1.98
N GLU A 191 -22.52 5.23 1.59
CA GLU A 191 -21.75 4.03 1.26
C GLU A 191 -22.20 3.46 -0.08
N THR A 192 -21.24 3.27 -0.99
CA THR A 192 -21.45 2.63 -2.29
C THR A 192 -20.58 1.38 -2.36
N LYS A 193 -21.22 0.20 -2.39
CA LYS A 193 -20.51 -1.05 -2.63
C LYS A 193 -19.98 -1.11 -4.06
N VAL A 194 -18.76 -1.61 -4.21
CA VAL A 194 -18.07 -1.70 -5.49
C VAL A 194 -17.30 -3.01 -5.57
N GLU A 195 -17.38 -3.65 -6.73
CA GLU A 195 -16.56 -4.81 -7.07
C GLU A 195 -15.38 -4.34 -7.93
N THR A 196 -14.17 -4.43 -7.40
CA THR A 196 -12.93 -4.09 -8.13
C THR A 196 -11.98 -5.30 -8.18
N LYS A 197 -10.79 -5.12 -8.73
CA LYS A 197 -9.77 -6.15 -8.86
C LYS A 197 -8.47 -5.69 -8.22
N PHE A 198 -7.92 -6.51 -7.33
CA PHE A 198 -6.50 -6.45 -6.98
C PHE A 198 -5.71 -7.19 -8.07
N VAL A 199 -4.73 -6.52 -8.66
CA VAL A 199 -3.89 -7.04 -9.74
C VAL A 199 -2.46 -7.09 -9.25
N THR A 200 -1.77 -8.21 -9.51
CA THR A 200 -0.32 -8.34 -9.36
C THR A 200 0.28 -8.86 -10.64
N VAL A 201 1.27 -8.13 -11.16
CA VAL A 201 2.08 -8.50 -12.33
C VAL A 201 3.44 -8.94 -11.84
N ASP A 202 3.82 -10.18 -12.17
CA ASP A 202 5.14 -10.72 -11.78
C ASP A 202 6.20 -10.19 -12.75
N ALA A 203 7.23 -9.54 -12.21
CA ALA A 203 8.32 -9.04 -13.02
C ALA A 203 9.37 -10.12 -13.25
N SER A 204 9.96 -10.09 -14.45
CA SER A 204 11.18 -10.85 -14.78
C SER A 204 12.46 -10.03 -14.57
N THR A 205 12.30 -8.81 -14.05
CA THR A 205 13.36 -7.82 -13.81
C THR A 205 13.71 -7.70 -12.32
N ALA A 206 14.89 -7.14 -12.03
CA ALA A 206 15.27 -6.78 -10.68
C ALA A 206 14.44 -5.57 -10.20
N PHE A 207 14.26 -5.45 -8.89
CA PHE A 207 13.42 -4.41 -8.27
C PHE A 207 13.75 -2.98 -8.76
N GLU A 208 15.02 -2.57 -8.72
CA GLU A 208 15.41 -1.24 -9.21
C GLU A 208 15.15 -1.06 -10.71
N ALA A 209 15.37 -2.11 -11.51
CA ALA A 209 15.08 -2.07 -12.94
C ALA A 209 13.56 -1.98 -13.23
N SER A 210 12.72 -2.59 -12.38
CA SER A 210 11.26 -2.45 -12.48
C SER A 210 10.81 -1.02 -12.14
N ILE A 211 11.47 -0.35 -11.18
CA ILE A 211 11.20 1.07 -10.86
C ILE A 211 11.56 1.95 -12.06
N ASP A 212 12.77 1.82 -12.62
CA ASP A 212 13.19 2.59 -13.80
C ASP A 212 12.26 2.34 -15.00
N ALA A 213 11.83 1.08 -15.17
CA ALA A 213 10.90 0.71 -16.21
C ALA A 213 9.50 1.28 -15.98
N LEU A 214 9.02 1.35 -14.73
CA LEU A 214 7.76 2.00 -14.36
C LEU A 214 7.77 3.48 -14.72
N HIS A 215 8.84 4.21 -14.36
CA HIS A 215 9.01 5.62 -14.73
C HIS A 215 8.98 5.80 -16.26
N SER A 216 9.77 5.01 -16.98
CA SER A 216 9.81 5.05 -18.45
C SER A 216 8.44 4.75 -19.08
N ALA A 217 7.72 3.77 -18.54
CA ALA A 217 6.43 3.36 -19.06
C ALA A 217 5.34 4.39 -18.76
N ALA A 218 5.38 5.04 -17.58
CA ALA A 218 4.49 6.14 -17.26
C ALA A 218 4.64 7.28 -18.28
N ASP A 219 5.87 7.73 -18.52
CA ASP A 219 6.16 8.81 -19.49
C ASP A 219 5.67 8.44 -20.91
N GLN A 220 5.90 7.21 -21.35
CA GLN A 220 5.48 6.72 -22.67
C GLN A 220 3.96 6.63 -22.85
N ASN A 221 3.22 6.44 -21.76
CA ASN A 221 1.76 6.39 -21.76
C ASN A 221 1.12 7.75 -21.42
N GLY A 222 1.90 8.84 -21.38
CA GLY A 222 1.41 10.18 -21.05
C GLY A 222 1.00 10.37 -19.59
N MET A 223 1.44 9.46 -18.71
CA MET A 223 1.19 9.50 -17.28
C MET A 223 2.37 10.14 -16.55
N VAL A 224 2.11 10.71 -15.38
CA VAL A 224 3.10 11.32 -14.50
C VAL A 224 3.08 10.61 -13.15
N ILE A 225 4.25 10.43 -12.55
CA ILE A 225 4.38 10.03 -11.15
C ILE A 225 4.35 11.32 -10.32
N LEU A 226 3.19 11.59 -9.69
CA LEU A 226 2.91 12.83 -8.95
C LEU A 226 3.52 12.83 -7.56
N GLY A 227 3.83 11.65 -7.05
CA GLY A 227 4.56 11.46 -5.82
C GLY A 227 4.82 10.00 -5.57
N ASP A 228 5.59 9.74 -4.54
CA ASP A 228 5.88 8.40 -4.11
C ASP A 228 5.86 8.32 -2.58
N VAL A 229 5.55 7.14 -2.09
CA VAL A 229 5.82 6.78 -0.70
C VAL A 229 6.85 5.69 -0.77
N ASN A 230 8.08 6.05 -0.48
CA ASN A 230 9.11 5.09 -0.12
C ASN A 230 8.86 4.60 1.32
N GLN A 231 8.08 3.53 1.49
CA GLN A 231 7.78 2.97 2.82
C GLN A 231 9.04 2.41 3.49
N ALA A 232 10.01 1.99 2.68
CA ALA A 232 11.32 1.52 3.11
C ALA A 232 12.04 2.52 4.02
N SER A 233 12.28 3.74 3.51
CA SER A 233 12.99 4.79 4.27
C SER A 233 12.27 5.23 5.56
N ARG A 234 10.92 5.21 5.57
CA ARG A 234 10.14 5.58 6.75
C ARG A 234 10.18 4.51 7.84
N LEU A 235 10.26 3.24 7.45
CA LEU A 235 10.33 2.12 8.38
C LEU A 235 11.77 1.83 8.84
N GLU A 236 12.78 2.22 8.05
CA GLU A 236 14.19 2.24 8.46
C GLU A 236 14.41 3.10 9.70
N ALA A 237 13.76 4.27 9.77
CA ALA A 237 13.83 5.18 10.92
C ALA A 237 13.39 4.54 12.24
N ILE A 238 12.59 3.46 12.19
CA ILE A 238 12.16 2.67 13.35
C ILE A 238 12.77 1.27 13.39
N GLY A 239 13.89 1.07 12.67
CA GLY A 239 14.71 -0.14 12.72
C GLY A 239 14.24 -1.29 11.84
N MET A 240 13.36 -1.05 10.86
CA MET A 240 12.97 -2.05 9.87
C MET A 240 13.62 -1.75 8.53
N GLN A 241 14.49 -2.66 8.07
CA GLN A 241 15.14 -2.59 6.78
C GLN A 241 14.20 -3.16 5.71
N LEU A 242 13.21 -2.38 5.29
CA LEU A 242 12.52 -2.62 4.03
C LEU A 242 13.42 -2.06 2.93
N GLN A 243 13.85 -2.87 1.98
CA GLN A 243 14.69 -2.39 0.86
C GLN A 243 13.97 -2.47 -0.49
N ARG A 244 12.87 -3.25 -0.58
CA ARG A 244 12.24 -3.60 -1.86
C ARG A 244 10.72 -3.45 -1.81
N SER A 245 10.24 -2.27 -1.44
CA SER A 245 8.81 -1.95 -1.33
C SER A 245 8.59 -0.45 -1.50
N HIS A 246 7.97 -0.05 -2.60
CA HIS A 246 7.82 1.35 -3.00
C HIS A 246 6.50 1.57 -3.72
N SER A 247 5.67 2.47 -3.19
CA SER A 247 4.44 2.90 -3.87
C SER A 247 4.64 4.19 -4.64
N PHE A 248 4.16 4.18 -5.87
CA PHE A 248 4.12 5.33 -6.77
C PHE A 248 2.68 5.78 -6.98
N PHE A 249 2.45 7.08 -7.03
CA PHE A 249 1.16 7.67 -7.32
C PHE A 249 1.16 8.18 -8.75
N VAL A 250 0.53 7.40 -9.63
CA VAL A 250 0.55 7.58 -11.07
C VAL A 250 -0.77 8.20 -11.53
N GLY A 251 -0.71 9.26 -12.32
CA GLY A 251 -1.88 9.94 -12.84
C GLY A 251 -1.59 10.70 -14.13
N ASP A 252 -2.61 10.92 -14.95
CA ASP A 252 -2.54 11.84 -16.09
C ASP A 252 -3.18 13.16 -15.67
N PRO A 253 -2.46 14.29 -15.71
CA PRO A 253 -3.01 15.60 -15.36
C PRO A 253 -4.25 16.03 -16.18
N GLN A 254 -4.36 15.64 -17.45
CA GLN A 254 -5.51 15.95 -18.32
C GLN A 254 -6.72 15.06 -18.01
N ILE A 255 -6.50 13.76 -17.77
CA ILE A 255 -7.55 12.88 -17.25
C ILE A 255 -8.01 13.39 -15.88
N GLY A 256 -7.07 13.74 -15.01
CA GLY A 256 -7.34 14.35 -13.70
C GLY A 256 -8.21 15.58 -13.83
N LYS A 257 -7.88 16.50 -14.74
CA LYS A 257 -8.68 17.70 -15.01
C LYS A 257 -10.12 17.37 -15.43
N THR A 258 -10.29 16.33 -16.24
CA THR A 258 -11.62 15.86 -16.70
C THR A 258 -12.43 15.25 -15.54
N LEU A 259 -11.80 14.40 -14.73
CA LEU A 259 -12.44 13.74 -13.59
C LEU A 259 -12.82 14.76 -12.51
N PHE A 260 -11.86 15.58 -12.06
CA PHE A 260 -12.07 16.59 -11.02
C PHE A 260 -13.02 17.71 -11.45
N GLY A 261 -13.19 17.96 -12.75
CA GLY A 261 -14.16 18.91 -13.28
C GLY A 261 -15.63 18.49 -13.08
N THR A 262 -15.89 17.24 -12.67
CA THR A 262 -17.26 16.74 -12.44
C THR A 262 -17.58 16.61 -10.95
N THR A 263 -16.68 16.02 -10.17
CA THR A 263 -16.77 15.98 -8.70
C THR A 263 -15.38 15.86 -8.10
N GLN A 264 -15.13 16.53 -6.97
CA GLN A 264 -13.84 16.38 -6.29
C GLN A 264 -13.69 15.01 -5.59
N ALA A 265 -14.79 14.30 -5.35
CA ALA A 265 -14.83 12.98 -4.73
C ALA A 265 -13.86 11.95 -5.33
N ILE A 266 -13.56 12.07 -6.63
CA ILE A 266 -12.64 11.18 -7.36
C ILE A 266 -11.22 11.15 -6.80
N GLY A 267 -10.79 12.17 -6.03
CA GLY A 267 -9.49 12.18 -5.35
C GLY A 267 -9.31 11.10 -4.28
N ALA A 268 -10.39 10.41 -3.89
CA ALA A 268 -10.30 9.17 -3.11
C ALA A 268 -9.58 8.05 -3.89
N VAL A 269 -9.67 8.03 -5.22
CA VAL A 269 -9.10 6.99 -6.08
C VAL A 269 -7.86 7.48 -6.82
N VAL A 270 -7.84 8.74 -7.30
CA VAL A 270 -6.71 9.29 -8.07
C VAL A 270 -5.82 10.23 -7.24
N PRO A 271 -4.50 10.29 -7.53
CA PRO A 271 -3.74 9.43 -8.46
C PRO A 271 -3.74 7.95 -8.06
N VAL A 272 -3.61 7.06 -9.04
CA VAL A 272 -3.67 5.61 -8.80
C VAL A 272 -2.39 5.17 -8.12
N ARG A 273 -2.50 4.38 -7.05
CA ARG A 273 -1.34 3.79 -6.40
C ARG A 273 -0.89 2.54 -7.15
N VAL A 274 0.36 2.55 -7.61
CA VAL A 274 1.05 1.39 -8.20
C VAL A 274 2.21 1.03 -7.29
N HIS A 275 2.24 -0.19 -6.78
CA HIS A 275 3.21 -0.63 -5.79
C HIS A 275 4.20 -1.60 -6.41
N VAL A 276 5.48 -1.24 -6.42
CA VAL A 276 6.57 -2.14 -6.81
C VAL A 276 7.13 -2.75 -5.54
N TRP A 277 7.24 -4.07 -5.50
CA TRP A 277 7.74 -4.77 -4.32
C TRP A 277 8.46 -6.07 -4.67
N ALA A 278 9.25 -6.58 -3.74
CA ALA A 278 9.84 -7.91 -3.83
C ALA A 278 10.06 -8.48 -2.44
N ASP A 279 9.92 -9.79 -2.31
CA ASP A 279 10.47 -10.49 -1.15
C ASP A 279 12.00 -10.34 -1.11
N ALA A 280 12.61 -10.55 0.06
CA ALA A 280 14.04 -10.30 0.30
C ALA A 280 14.98 -10.92 -0.77
N ARG A 281 14.59 -12.04 -1.37
CA ARG A 281 15.34 -12.75 -2.43
C ARG A 281 14.50 -13.04 -3.68
N GLY A 282 13.29 -12.48 -3.76
CA GLY A 282 12.33 -12.74 -4.84
C GLY A 282 12.53 -11.85 -6.07
N PRO A 283 11.88 -12.21 -7.21
CA PRO A 283 11.67 -11.27 -8.31
C PRO A 283 10.85 -10.07 -7.84
N ALA A 284 10.85 -9.00 -8.63
CA ALA A 284 9.95 -7.89 -8.38
C ALA A 284 8.51 -8.23 -8.80
N HIS A 285 7.57 -7.51 -8.23
CA HIS A 285 6.14 -7.60 -8.49
C HIS A 285 5.59 -6.18 -8.56
N ILE A 286 4.59 -5.97 -9.41
CA ILE A 286 3.88 -4.70 -9.51
C ILE A 286 2.42 -4.95 -9.18
N SER A 287 1.92 -4.34 -8.10
CA SER A 287 0.55 -4.54 -7.62
C SER A 287 -0.24 -3.24 -7.55
N TYR A 288 -1.49 -3.28 -7.96
CA TYR A 288 -2.42 -2.14 -7.92
C TYR A 288 -3.87 -2.62 -7.79
N PHE A 289 -4.78 -1.72 -7.44
CA PHE A 289 -6.22 -1.94 -7.56
C PHE A 289 -6.73 -1.28 -8.84
N ASP A 290 -7.55 -1.99 -9.61
CA ASP A 290 -8.15 -1.48 -10.83
C ASP A 290 -8.98 -0.21 -10.52
N PRO A 291 -8.63 0.96 -11.07
CA PRO A 291 -9.31 2.20 -10.75
C PRO A 291 -10.69 2.31 -11.41
N ALA A 292 -10.97 1.58 -12.50
CA ALA A 292 -12.18 1.82 -13.29
C ALA A 292 -13.48 1.56 -12.52
N PRO A 293 -13.64 0.43 -11.80
CA PRO A 293 -14.85 0.18 -11.02
C PRO A 293 -14.99 1.15 -9.85
N LEU A 294 -13.87 1.53 -9.21
CA LEU A 294 -13.85 2.49 -8.12
C LEU A 294 -14.30 3.88 -8.57
N LEU A 295 -13.81 4.36 -9.71
CA LEU A 295 -14.24 5.61 -10.31
C LEU A 295 -15.71 5.58 -10.74
N THR A 296 -16.16 4.45 -11.30
CA THR A 296 -17.57 4.27 -11.69
C THR A 296 -18.51 4.32 -10.48
N ALA A 297 -18.06 3.81 -9.32
CA ALA A 297 -18.84 3.88 -8.09
C ALA A 297 -18.97 5.30 -7.52
N ILE A 298 -18.03 6.19 -7.86
CA ILE A 298 -18.05 7.61 -7.47
C ILE A 298 -18.87 8.43 -8.48
N ASP A 299 -18.58 8.25 -9.77
CA ASP A 299 -19.24 8.95 -10.87
C ASP A 299 -19.44 7.99 -12.07
N PRO A 300 -20.64 7.39 -12.20
CA PRO A 300 -20.97 6.53 -13.33
C PRO A 300 -20.86 7.24 -14.69
N GLY A 301 -21.00 8.56 -14.73
CA GLY A 301 -20.88 9.37 -15.96
C GLY A 301 -19.45 9.45 -16.51
N ARG A 302 -18.47 8.92 -15.78
CA ARG A 302 -17.05 8.90 -16.17
C ARG A 302 -16.48 7.49 -16.33
N ALA A 303 -17.33 6.47 -16.44
CA ALA A 303 -16.91 5.09 -16.60
C ALA A 303 -15.91 4.91 -17.77
N ASP A 304 -16.15 5.52 -18.93
CA ASP A 304 -15.25 5.43 -20.10
C ASP A 304 -13.86 6.01 -19.83
N VAL A 305 -13.80 7.15 -19.14
CA VAL A 305 -12.52 7.78 -18.74
C VAL A 305 -11.81 6.92 -17.70
N GLY A 306 -12.55 6.34 -16.75
CA GLY A 306 -12.01 5.38 -15.79
C GLY A 306 -11.44 4.13 -16.45
N GLN A 307 -12.07 3.63 -17.52
CA GLN A 307 -11.57 2.51 -18.32
C GLN A 307 -10.27 2.86 -19.06
N GLN A 308 -10.18 4.05 -19.66
CA GLN A 308 -8.95 4.53 -20.29
C GLN A 308 -7.79 4.60 -19.28
N LEU A 309 -8.04 5.15 -18.09
CA LEU A 309 -7.05 5.20 -17.02
C LEU A 309 -6.62 3.80 -16.56
N SER A 310 -7.56 2.87 -16.39
CA SER A 310 -7.26 1.48 -16.03
C SER A 310 -6.39 0.78 -17.06
N GLN A 311 -6.69 0.95 -18.35
CA GLN A 311 -5.89 0.41 -19.45
C GLN A 311 -4.45 0.97 -19.44
N ALA A 312 -4.29 2.28 -19.22
CA ALA A 312 -2.98 2.91 -19.10
C ALA A 312 -2.17 2.37 -17.92
N ILE A 313 -2.79 2.25 -16.73
CA ILE A 313 -2.12 1.69 -15.55
C ILE A 313 -1.74 0.22 -15.77
N HIS A 314 -2.61 -0.57 -16.40
CA HIS A 314 -2.30 -1.94 -16.74
C HIS A 314 -1.10 -2.04 -17.70
N ALA A 315 -1.09 -1.24 -18.77
CA ALA A 315 0.02 -1.20 -19.72
C ALA A 315 1.35 -0.79 -19.06
N ILE A 316 1.30 0.17 -18.13
CA ILE A 316 2.47 0.59 -17.34
C ILE A 316 2.99 -0.55 -16.46
N ALA A 317 2.10 -1.26 -15.76
CA ALA A 317 2.49 -2.38 -14.90
C ALA A 317 3.12 -3.54 -15.70
N GLU A 318 2.54 -3.90 -16.85
CA GLU A 318 3.08 -4.91 -17.76
C GLU A 318 4.45 -4.51 -18.31
N ALA A 319 4.61 -3.26 -18.76
CA ALA A 319 5.87 -2.76 -19.28
C ALA A 319 6.97 -2.70 -18.21
N ALA A 320 6.61 -2.36 -16.96
CA ALA A 320 7.52 -2.37 -15.83
C ALA A 320 7.98 -3.79 -15.42
N ALA A 321 7.11 -4.78 -15.62
CA ALA A 321 7.37 -6.19 -15.33
C ALA A 321 8.21 -6.90 -16.42
N ALA A 322 8.14 -6.41 -17.65
CA ALA A 322 8.75 -7.05 -18.80
C ALA A 322 10.29 -6.98 -18.80
N LYS A 323 10.92 -8.07 -19.28
CA LYS A 323 12.36 -8.10 -19.53
C LYS A 323 12.67 -7.25 -20.77
N ARG A 324 13.55 -6.25 -20.61
CA ARG A 324 14.11 -5.51 -21.76
C ARG A 324 15.17 -6.33 -22.47
#